data_AF-A0A953WIR9-F1
#
_entry.id   AF-A0A953WIR9-F1
#
_cell.length_a   1.000
_cell.length_b   1.000
_cell.length_c   1.000
_cell.angle_alpha   90.00
_cell.angle_beta   90.00
_cell.angle_gamma   90.00
#
_symmetry.space_group_name_H-M   'P 1'
#
loop_
_entity.id
_entity.type
_entity.pdbx_description
1 polymer ?
#
loop_
_entity_poly.entity_id
_entity_poly.type
_entity_poly.pdbx_seq_one_letter_code
_entity_poly.pdbx_strand_id
1 'polypeptide(L)'
;SDSRVETAMITQTEPGELFICRNAGNIVPPHTESTGGMTASIEYAVAVLKVPHIVVCGHTECGAMKGAMNPEGLEGLPHVAKWLGYSKAAVDVVDSIAEDNASPDERMKMLIEQNVLLQLQHLRTHPSVAAALAKGTTELHGWVYDIRSGEVEAWDEAEGKFITIDSRYAAQIRELAGEHTCAA
;
A
#
# COMPACT_ATOMS: atom_id res chain seq x y z
N SER A 1 -1.77 9.78 -10.50
CA SER A 1 -0.93 8.67 -10.02
C SER A 1 0.52 9.02 -10.34
N ASP A 2 1.48 8.67 -9.49
CA ASP A 2 2.89 9.02 -9.69
C ASP A 2 3.51 8.13 -10.76
N SER A 3 4.05 8.71 -11.84
CA SER A 3 4.60 7.98 -12.98
C SER A 3 5.99 7.40 -12.73
N ARG A 4 6.66 7.77 -11.63
CA ARG A 4 8.00 7.28 -11.28
C ARG A 4 7.99 5.86 -10.72
N VAL A 5 6.81 5.38 -10.32
CA VAL A 5 6.62 4.01 -9.82
C VAL A 5 6.19 3.11 -10.98
N GLU A 6 7.04 2.16 -11.32
CA GLU A 6 6.71 1.08 -12.27
C GLU A 6 6.84 -0.26 -11.55
N THR A 7 5.71 -0.83 -11.14
CA THR A 7 5.67 -2.00 -10.25
C THR A 7 6.39 -3.19 -10.86
N ALA A 8 6.20 -3.45 -12.16
CA ALA A 8 6.81 -4.60 -12.80
C ALA A 8 8.34 -4.52 -12.83
N MET A 9 8.91 -3.30 -12.92
CA MET A 9 10.36 -3.10 -12.82
C MET A 9 10.86 -3.26 -11.38
N ILE A 10 10.09 -2.83 -10.39
CA ILE A 10 10.47 -2.99 -8.97
C ILE A 10 10.50 -4.47 -8.59
N THR A 11 9.53 -5.26 -9.06
CA THR A 11 9.38 -6.67 -8.70
C THR A 11 10.01 -7.64 -9.69
N GLN A 12 10.54 -7.16 -10.81
CA GLN A 12 11.08 -7.99 -11.91
C GLN A 12 10.08 -9.05 -12.39
N THR A 13 8.81 -8.67 -12.52
CA THR A 13 7.73 -9.58 -12.90
C THR A 13 7.40 -9.50 -14.39
N GLU A 14 6.99 -10.62 -14.95
CA GLU A 14 6.57 -10.76 -16.33
C GLU A 14 5.09 -10.35 -16.54
N PRO A 15 4.69 -10.00 -17.78
CA PRO A 15 3.29 -9.73 -18.10
C PRO A 15 2.37 -10.90 -17.72
N GLY A 16 1.30 -10.58 -16.98
CA GLY A 16 0.31 -11.56 -16.50
C GLY A 16 0.53 -12.02 -15.06
N GLU A 17 1.67 -11.73 -14.45
CA GLU A 17 1.94 -12.08 -13.03
C GLU A 17 1.31 -11.07 -12.05
N LEU A 18 1.13 -9.82 -12.48
CA LEU A 18 0.57 -8.75 -11.67
C LEU A 18 -0.78 -8.24 -12.19
N PHE A 19 -1.75 -8.14 -11.30
CA PHE A 19 -2.97 -7.37 -11.51
C PHE A 19 -2.82 -5.99 -10.82
N ILE A 20 -2.59 -4.94 -11.61
CA ILE A 20 -2.13 -3.64 -11.09
C ILE A 20 -3.29 -2.62 -11.05
N CYS A 21 -3.51 -2.02 -9.88
CA CYS A 21 -4.38 -0.86 -9.71
C CYS A 21 -3.57 0.38 -9.32
N ARG A 22 -3.73 1.49 -10.04
CA ARG A 22 -3.01 2.75 -9.78
C ARG A 22 -3.96 3.92 -9.62
N ASN A 23 -3.74 4.72 -8.59
CA ASN A 23 -4.44 5.99 -8.37
C ASN A 23 -3.50 7.00 -7.68
N ALA A 24 -4.02 8.17 -7.29
CA ALA A 24 -3.25 9.14 -6.50
C ALA A 24 -3.21 8.72 -5.03
N GLY A 25 -2.01 8.47 -4.48
CA GLY A 25 -1.83 8.14 -3.07
C GLY A 25 -2.09 6.68 -2.69
N ASN A 26 -2.15 5.77 -3.67
CA ASN A 26 -2.35 4.32 -3.47
C ASN A 26 -3.53 4.02 -2.53
N ILE A 27 -4.58 4.83 -2.64
CA ILE A 27 -5.73 4.83 -1.74
C ILE A 27 -6.69 3.71 -2.12
N VAL A 28 -7.18 3.01 -1.10
CA VAL A 28 -8.29 2.07 -1.18
C VAL A 28 -9.43 2.66 -0.35
N PRO A 29 -10.55 3.09 -0.95
CA PRO A 29 -11.71 3.48 -0.18
C PRO A 29 -12.20 2.31 0.70
N PRO A 30 -12.70 2.57 1.92
CA PRO A 30 -13.45 1.57 2.67
C PRO A 30 -14.61 1.02 1.83
N HIS A 31 -15.03 -0.20 2.13
CA HIS A 31 -16.19 -0.78 1.47
C HIS A 31 -17.44 0.07 1.73
N THR A 32 -18.16 0.36 0.66
CA THR A 32 -19.47 1.04 0.70
C THR A 32 -20.36 0.41 -0.37
N GLU A 33 -21.66 0.68 -0.33
CA GLU A 33 -22.60 0.29 -1.39
C GLU A 33 -22.34 1.01 -2.72
N SER A 34 -21.53 2.09 -2.71
CA SER A 34 -21.16 2.80 -3.93
C SER A 34 -20.07 2.06 -4.68
N THR A 35 -20.32 1.78 -5.96
CA THR A 35 -19.32 1.18 -6.85
C THR A 35 -18.34 2.24 -7.36
N GLY A 36 -17.06 1.89 -7.38
CA GLY A 36 -16.00 2.66 -8.02
C GLY A 36 -14.95 1.72 -8.62
N GLY A 37 -14.08 2.24 -9.48
CA GLY A 37 -13.09 1.41 -10.18
C GLY A 37 -12.21 0.59 -9.24
N MET A 38 -11.77 1.17 -8.12
CA MET A 38 -10.97 0.43 -7.14
C MET A 38 -11.77 -0.71 -6.47
N THR A 39 -12.99 -0.46 -6.02
CA THR A 39 -13.85 -1.49 -5.39
C THR A 39 -14.12 -2.66 -6.34
N ALA A 40 -14.45 -2.38 -7.60
CA ALA A 40 -14.71 -3.42 -8.60
C ALA A 40 -13.43 -4.22 -8.94
N SER A 41 -12.29 -3.55 -9.06
CA SER A 41 -11.01 -4.21 -9.32
C SER A 41 -10.57 -5.11 -8.18
N ILE A 42 -10.73 -4.68 -6.92
CA ILE A 42 -10.46 -5.52 -5.74
C ILE A 42 -11.36 -6.75 -5.74
N GLU A 43 -12.66 -6.57 -5.98
CA GLU A 43 -13.60 -7.68 -6.08
C GLU A 43 -13.19 -8.68 -7.18
N TYR A 44 -12.88 -8.20 -8.38
CA TYR A 44 -12.47 -9.06 -9.48
C TYR A 44 -11.18 -9.83 -9.17
N ALA A 45 -10.14 -9.15 -8.66
CA ALA A 45 -8.86 -9.78 -8.32
C ALA A 45 -9.03 -10.91 -7.30
N VAL A 46 -9.85 -10.70 -6.26
CA VAL A 46 -10.02 -11.69 -5.19
C VAL A 46 -11.06 -12.75 -5.54
N ALA A 47 -12.21 -12.35 -6.06
CA ALA A 47 -13.34 -13.26 -6.28
C ALA A 47 -13.22 -14.03 -7.60
N VAL A 48 -12.59 -13.48 -8.63
CA VAL A 48 -12.46 -14.12 -9.95
C VAL A 48 -11.05 -14.66 -10.15
N LEU A 49 -10.03 -13.82 -10.01
CA LEU A 49 -8.63 -14.21 -10.25
C LEU A 49 -8.01 -15.01 -9.10
N LYS A 50 -8.63 -14.99 -7.91
CA LYS A 50 -8.18 -15.72 -6.70
C LYS A 50 -6.73 -15.38 -6.33
N VAL A 51 -6.37 -14.10 -6.39
CA VAL A 51 -5.00 -13.67 -6.07
C VAL A 51 -4.61 -14.08 -4.65
N PRO A 52 -3.44 -14.73 -4.44
CA PRO A 52 -3.00 -15.15 -3.12
C PRO A 52 -2.41 -14.00 -2.29
N HIS A 53 -2.02 -12.91 -2.95
CA HIS A 53 -1.38 -11.77 -2.28
C HIS A 53 -1.93 -10.46 -2.82
N ILE A 54 -2.16 -9.51 -1.91
CA ILE A 54 -2.48 -8.12 -2.24
C ILE A 54 -1.45 -7.22 -1.57
N VAL A 55 -0.81 -6.37 -2.36
CA VAL A 55 0.19 -5.41 -1.87
C VAL A 55 -0.36 -3.99 -1.98
N VAL A 56 -0.39 -3.26 -0.86
CA VAL A 56 -0.51 -1.79 -0.87
C VAL A 56 0.90 -1.22 -0.85
N CYS A 57 1.31 -0.61 -1.96
CA CYS A 57 2.64 0.00 -2.08
C CYS A 57 2.53 1.53 -2.06
N GLY A 58 2.96 2.12 -0.94
CA GLY A 58 3.24 3.56 -0.82
C GLY A 58 4.63 3.90 -1.37
N HIS A 59 4.95 5.19 -1.48
CA HIS A 59 6.27 5.60 -1.95
C HIS A 59 6.72 6.96 -1.41
N THR A 60 8.04 7.18 -1.36
CA THR A 60 8.62 8.48 -0.99
C THR A 60 8.28 9.57 -2.01
N GLU A 61 8.28 10.82 -1.55
CA GLU A 61 7.90 12.01 -2.33
C GLU A 61 6.48 11.99 -2.93
N CYS A 62 5.55 11.26 -2.34
CA CYS A 62 4.18 11.15 -2.84
C CYS A 62 3.44 12.51 -2.85
N GLY A 63 3.12 13.02 -4.06
CA GLY A 63 2.38 14.28 -4.23
C GLY A 63 0.98 14.26 -3.61
N ALA A 64 0.32 13.09 -3.58
CA ALA A 64 -0.99 12.94 -2.94
C ALA A 64 -0.90 13.10 -1.42
N MET A 65 0.13 12.53 -0.78
CA MET A 65 0.33 12.68 0.66
C MET A 65 0.74 14.11 1.04
N LYS A 66 1.51 14.80 0.19
CA LYS A 66 1.73 16.25 0.31
C LYS A 66 0.41 17.03 0.30
N GLY A 67 -0.51 16.69 -0.61
CA GLY A 67 -1.84 17.28 -0.65
C GLY A 67 -2.69 16.95 0.58
N ALA A 68 -2.58 15.73 1.12
CA ALA A 68 -3.30 15.33 2.31
C ALA A 68 -2.84 16.09 3.57
N MET A 69 -1.55 16.39 3.70
CA MET A 69 -1.00 17.23 4.79
C MET A 69 -1.31 18.71 4.65
N ASN A 70 -1.57 19.19 3.43
CA ASN A 70 -1.87 20.60 3.17
C ASN A 70 -3.20 20.75 2.42
N PRO A 71 -4.35 20.58 3.11
CA PRO A 71 -5.67 20.66 2.48
C PRO A 71 -5.96 22.01 1.83
N GLU A 72 -5.36 23.11 2.32
CA GLU A 72 -5.50 24.45 1.73
C GLU A 72 -4.97 24.48 0.28
N GLY A 73 -3.91 23.71 0.00
CA GLY A 73 -3.37 23.55 -1.35
C GLY A 73 -4.27 22.78 -2.33
N LEU A 74 -5.42 22.27 -1.88
CA LEU A 74 -6.40 21.56 -2.71
C LEU A 74 -7.57 22.44 -3.16
N GLU A 75 -7.50 23.76 -2.92
CA GLU A 75 -8.50 24.71 -3.40
C GLU A 75 -8.73 24.56 -4.92
N GLY A 76 -10.00 24.52 -5.34
CA GLY A 76 -10.38 24.28 -6.73
C GLY A 76 -10.33 22.82 -7.20
N LEU A 77 -9.92 21.87 -6.34
CA LEU A 77 -9.82 20.43 -6.67
C LEU A 77 -10.78 19.57 -5.83
N PRO A 78 -12.12 19.76 -5.89
CA PRO A 78 -13.06 19.12 -4.97
C PRO A 78 -13.05 17.58 -5.03
N HIS A 79 -12.82 16.99 -6.21
CA HIS A 79 -12.70 15.54 -6.34
C HIS A 79 -11.41 14.99 -5.73
N VAL A 80 -10.30 15.74 -5.82
CA VAL A 80 -9.02 15.35 -5.20
C VAL A 80 -9.13 15.50 -3.68
N ALA A 81 -9.71 16.59 -3.19
CA ALA A 81 -9.94 16.79 -1.76
C ALA A 81 -10.80 15.67 -1.17
N LYS A 82 -11.92 15.30 -1.82
CA LYS A 82 -12.74 14.16 -1.40
C LYS A 82 -11.98 12.83 -1.44
N TRP A 83 -11.17 12.63 -2.47
CA TRP A 83 -10.36 11.41 -2.63
C TRP A 83 -9.30 11.26 -1.53
N LEU A 84 -8.55 12.33 -1.25
CA LEU A 84 -7.53 12.35 -0.19
C LEU A 84 -8.15 12.30 1.21
N GLY A 85 -9.45 12.56 1.35
CA GLY A 85 -10.21 12.34 2.57
C GLY A 85 -10.13 10.88 3.08
N TYR A 86 -9.92 9.90 2.19
CA TYR A 86 -9.69 8.51 2.60
C TYR A 86 -8.31 8.27 3.27
N SER A 87 -7.42 9.26 3.28
CA SER A 87 -6.16 9.23 4.02
C SER A 87 -6.21 10.08 5.29
N LYS A 88 -7.34 10.75 5.59
CA LYS A 88 -7.45 11.70 6.71
C LYS A 88 -7.11 11.08 8.06
N ALA A 89 -7.55 9.84 8.30
CA ALA A 89 -7.25 9.14 9.55
C ALA A 89 -5.74 8.90 9.72
N ALA A 90 -4.98 8.68 8.63
CA ALA A 90 -3.53 8.56 8.70
C ALA A 90 -2.87 9.89 9.06
N VAL A 91 -3.37 11.01 8.53
CA VAL A 91 -2.93 12.36 8.93
C VAL A 91 -3.19 12.59 10.42
N ASP A 92 -4.40 12.27 10.90
CA ASP A 92 -4.78 12.43 12.30
C ASP A 92 -3.91 11.60 13.25
N VAL A 93 -3.55 10.37 12.85
CA VAL A 93 -2.62 9.53 13.60
C VAL A 93 -1.25 10.20 13.67
N VAL A 94 -0.69 10.65 12.55
CA VAL A 94 0.62 11.33 12.54
C VAL A 94 0.60 12.58 13.39
N ASP A 95 -0.44 13.41 13.29
CA ASP A 95 -0.57 14.62 14.10
C ASP A 95 -0.65 14.30 15.60
N SER A 96 -1.17 13.13 15.98
CA SER A 96 -1.27 12.69 17.36
C SER A 96 0.01 12.03 17.91
N ILE A 97 0.81 11.36 17.08
CA ILE A 97 1.95 10.54 17.56
C ILE A 97 3.32 11.15 17.23
N ALA A 98 3.39 12.07 16.26
CA ALA A 98 4.64 12.73 15.92
C ALA A 98 5.09 13.65 17.06
N GLU A 99 6.38 13.65 17.36
CA GLU A 99 6.97 14.57 18.33
C GLU A 99 6.77 16.03 17.87
N ASP A 100 6.68 16.96 18.82
CA ASP A 100 6.49 18.39 18.54
C ASP A 100 7.61 18.98 17.68
N ASN A 101 8.83 18.46 17.83
CA ASN A 101 10.03 18.84 17.09
C ASN A 101 10.27 17.99 15.83
N ALA A 102 9.38 17.05 15.49
CA ALA A 102 9.52 16.24 14.28
C ALA A 102 9.53 17.14 13.04
N SER A 103 10.53 16.95 12.19
CA SER A 103 10.69 17.68 10.95
C SER A 103 9.56 17.37 9.94
N PRO A 104 9.35 18.23 8.94
CA PRO A 104 8.38 17.97 7.88
C PRO A 104 8.64 16.65 7.13
N ASP A 105 9.91 16.26 6.94
CA ASP A 105 10.29 15.03 6.25
C ASP A 105 10.00 13.79 7.12
N GLU A 106 10.23 13.86 8.43
CA GLU A 106 9.86 12.79 9.37
C GLU A 106 8.35 12.59 9.40
N ARG A 107 7.57 13.68 9.52
CA ARG A 107 6.10 13.63 9.45
C ARG A 107 5.61 13.06 8.12
N MET A 108 6.24 13.42 7.01
CA MET A 108 5.90 12.89 5.69
C MET A 108 6.18 11.38 5.61
N LYS A 109 7.33 10.92 6.11
CA LYS A 109 7.66 9.49 6.17
C LYS A 109 6.60 8.73 6.98
N MET A 110 6.29 9.22 8.18
CA MET A 110 5.24 8.64 9.03
C MET A 110 3.89 8.61 8.31
N LEU A 111 3.51 9.66 7.58
CA LEU A 111 2.23 9.69 6.87
C LEU A 111 2.18 8.67 5.73
N ILE A 112 3.25 8.50 4.97
CA ILE A 112 3.30 7.49 3.90
C ILE A 112 3.08 6.09 4.49
N GLU A 113 3.79 5.77 5.58
CA GLU A 113 3.66 4.51 6.31
C GLU A 113 2.24 4.32 6.87
N GLN A 114 1.72 5.31 7.60
CA GLN A 114 0.37 5.26 8.17
C GLN A 114 -0.73 5.20 7.10
N ASN A 115 -0.52 5.83 5.95
CA ASN A 115 -1.45 5.72 4.82
C ASN A 115 -1.49 4.28 4.30
N VAL A 116 -0.33 3.61 4.13
CA VAL A 116 -0.28 2.20 3.73
C VAL A 116 -1.06 1.34 4.73
N LEU A 117 -0.83 1.53 6.04
CA LEU A 117 -1.54 0.79 7.09
C LEU A 117 -3.05 1.04 7.06
N LEU A 118 -3.48 2.29 6.89
CA LEU A 118 -4.90 2.64 6.78
C LEU A 118 -5.55 1.98 5.56
N GLN A 119 -4.87 1.98 4.40
CA GLN A 119 -5.41 1.34 3.21
C GLN A 119 -5.51 -0.19 3.35
N LEU A 120 -4.58 -0.81 4.10
CA LEU A 120 -4.70 -2.23 4.47
C LEU A 120 -5.91 -2.47 5.39
N GLN A 121 -6.23 -1.57 6.30
CA GLN A 121 -7.45 -1.66 7.11
C GLN A 121 -8.69 -1.50 6.24
N HIS A 122 -8.69 -0.56 5.30
CA HIS A 122 -9.79 -0.39 4.35
C HIS A 122 -10.01 -1.65 3.51
N LEU A 123 -8.94 -2.28 3.00
CA LEU A 123 -9.03 -3.55 2.28
C LEU A 123 -9.76 -4.63 3.08
N ARG A 124 -9.50 -4.73 4.39
CA ARG A 124 -10.19 -5.70 5.28
C ARG A 124 -11.70 -5.47 5.38
N THR A 125 -12.19 -4.28 5.05
CA THR A 125 -13.63 -3.99 5.04
C THR A 125 -14.34 -4.51 3.78
N HIS A 126 -13.61 -4.85 2.71
CA HIS A 126 -14.21 -5.38 1.47
C HIS A 126 -14.65 -6.84 1.66
N PRO A 127 -15.91 -7.21 1.38
CA PRO A 127 -16.42 -8.55 1.67
C PRO A 127 -15.62 -9.69 1.02
N SER A 128 -15.19 -9.53 -0.23
CA SER A 128 -14.38 -10.53 -0.93
C SER A 128 -13.01 -10.75 -0.26
N VAL A 129 -12.36 -9.67 0.16
CA VAL A 129 -11.08 -9.69 0.88
C VAL A 129 -11.25 -10.30 2.26
N ALA A 130 -12.24 -9.84 3.05
CA ALA A 130 -12.52 -10.37 4.38
C ALA A 130 -12.78 -11.89 4.35
N ALA A 131 -13.58 -12.36 3.38
CA ALA A 131 -13.85 -13.78 3.22
C ALA A 131 -12.61 -14.57 2.80
N ALA A 132 -11.73 -14.02 1.96
CA ALA A 132 -10.50 -14.68 1.54
C ALA A 132 -9.46 -14.76 2.68
N LEU A 133 -9.33 -13.69 3.48
CA LEU A 133 -8.49 -13.66 4.68
C LEU A 133 -8.97 -14.69 5.71
N ALA A 134 -10.27 -14.76 5.97
CA ALA A 134 -10.84 -15.73 6.91
C ALA A 134 -10.61 -17.20 6.48
N LYS A 135 -10.44 -17.44 5.16
CA LYS A 135 -10.11 -18.76 4.61
C LYS A 135 -8.61 -19.04 4.54
N GLY A 136 -7.76 -18.04 4.79
CA GLY A 136 -6.31 -18.15 4.60
C GLY A 136 -5.90 -18.30 3.13
N THR A 137 -6.74 -17.90 2.17
CA THR A 137 -6.43 -18.02 0.73
C THR A 137 -5.78 -16.77 0.15
N THR A 138 -5.78 -15.66 0.90
CA THR A 138 -5.18 -14.39 0.49
C THR A 138 -4.50 -13.75 1.68
N GLU A 139 -3.33 -13.14 1.45
CA GLU A 139 -2.58 -12.35 2.43
C GLU A 139 -2.47 -10.88 1.98
N LEU A 140 -2.37 -9.98 2.96
CA LEU A 140 -2.19 -8.54 2.72
C LEU A 140 -0.77 -8.11 3.11
N HIS A 141 -0.16 -7.28 2.26
CA HIS A 141 1.20 -6.77 2.45
C HIS A 141 1.23 -5.25 2.30
N GLY A 142 1.93 -4.57 3.20
CA GLY A 142 2.14 -3.11 3.12
C GLY A 142 3.58 -2.81 2.79
N TRP A 143 3.84 -2.14 1.68
CA TRP A 143 5.18 -1.77 1.23
C TRP A 143 5.33 -0.26 1.14
N VAL A 144 6.56 0.23 1.34
CA VAL A 144 6.98 1.59 1.05
C VAL A 144 8.19 1.52 0.14
N TYR A 145 8.06 2.07 -1.05
CA TYR A 145 9.13 2.19 -2.04
C TYR A 145 9.84 3.54 -1.92
N ASP A 146 11.15 3.53 -1.71
CA ASP A 146 11.95 4.74 -1.80
C ASP A 146 12.38 4.98 -3.25
N ILE A 147 11.81 6.01 -3.87
CA ILE A 147 12.07 6.34 -5.28
C ILE A 147 13.51 6.81 -5.53
N ARG A 148 14.26 7.23 -4.50
CA ARG A 148 15.64 7.73 -4.65
C ARG A 148 16.65 6.61 -4.60
N SER A 149 16.50 5.70 -3.64
CA SER A 149 17.41 4.57 -3.45
C SER A 149 17.01 3.35 -4.27
N GLY A 150 15.72 3.21 -4.61
CA GLY A 150 15.16 2.01 -5.22
C GLY A 150 14.83 0.91 -4.20
N GLU A 151 15.05 1.16 -2.91
CA GLU A 151 14.80 0.20 -1.84
C GLU A 151 13.29 0.09 -1.52
N VAL A 152 12.89 -1.07 -1.03
CA VAL A 152 11.53 -1.31 -0.53
C VAL A 152 11.62 -1.76 0.93
N GLU A 153 10.80 -1.13 1.76
CA GLU A 153 10.52 -1.59 3.12
C GLU A 153 9.12 -2.19 3.18
N ALA A 154 8.93 -3.22 4.00
CA ALA A 154 7.66 -3.90 4.20
C ALA A 154 7.25 -3.89 5.66
N TRP A 155 5.95 -3.75 5.89
CA TRP A 155 5.36 -3.78 7.22
C TRP A 155 5.47 -5.18 7.82
N ASP A 156 6.07 -5.24 9.01
CA ASP A 156 6.04 -6.41 9.87
C ASP A 156 5.09 -6.18 11.04
N GLU A 157 4.03 -6.99 11.10
CA GLU A 157 3.00 -6.86 12.13
C GLU A 157 3.48 -7.32 13.51
N ALA A 158 4.46 -8.23 13.58
CA ALA A 158 5.00 -8.73 14.84
C ALA A 158 5.93 -7.71 15.51
N GLU A 159 6.75 -7.02 14.71
CA GLU A 159 7.65 -5.97 15.19
C GLU A 159 6.99 -4.58 15.22
N GLY A 160 5.84 -4.40 14.56
CA GLY A 160 5.11 -3.14 14.54
C GLY A 160 5.86 -2.01 13.84
N LYS A 161 6.67 -2.33 12.82
CA LYS A 161 7.46 -1.36 12.04
C LYS A 161 7.69 -1.84 10.61
N PHE A 162 8.08 -0.91 9.75
CA PHE A 162 8.61 -1.23 8.43
C PHE A 162 10.06 -1.73 8.57
N ILE A 163 10.38 -2.85 7.89
CA ILE A 163 11.71 -3.47 7.84
C ILE A 163 12.06 -3.78 6.38
N THR A 164 13.31 -4.17 6.11
CA THR A 164 13.72 -4.52 4.73
C THR A 164 12.96 -5.74 4.21
N ILE A 165 12.74 -5.81 2.88
CA ILE A 165 12.11 -6.96 2.22
C ILE A 165 12.80 -8.28 2.58
N ASP A 166 14.13 -8.31 2.57
CA ASP A 166 14.92 -9.49 2.93
C ASP A 166 14.64 -9.98 4.34
N SER A 167 14.44 -9.06 5.29
CA SER A 167 14.11 -9.41 6.68
C SER A 167 12.67 -9.90 6.77
N ARG A 168 11.72 -9.17 6.17
CA ARG A 168 10.29 -9.47 6.24
C ARG A 168 9.92 -10.80 5.59
N TYR A 169 10.57 -11.13 4.49
CA TYR A 169 10.27 -12.31 3.67
C TYR A 169 11.38 -13.36 3.70
N ALA A 170 12.26 -13.32 4.71
CA ALA A 170 13.38 -14.25 4.84
C ALA A 170 12.98 -15.73 4.79
N ALA A 171 11.80 -16.09 5.32
CA ALA A 171 11.29 -17.45 5.27
C ALA A 171 10.91 -17.86 3.84
N GLN A 172 10.12 -17.03 3.15
CA GLN A 172 9.69 -17.24 1.77
C GLN A 172 10.87 -17.26 0.80
N ILE A 173 11.82 -16.34 0.96
CA ILE A 173 13.04 -16.29 0.13
C ILE A 173 13.86 -17.57 0.31
N ARG A 174 13.99 -18.09 1.53
CA ARG A 174 14.70 -19.37 1.77
C ARG A 174 13.98 -20.56 1.17
N GLU A 175 12.65 -20.58 1.26
CA GLU A 175 11.83 -21.63 0.64
C GLU A 175 12.02 -21.65 -0.88
N LEU A 176 11.87 -20.50 -1.53
CA LEU A 176 12.08 -20.34 -2.98
C LEU A 176 13.52 -20.67 -3.41
N ALA A 177 14.52 -20.20 -2.66
CA ALA A 177 15.92 -20.51 -2.96
C ALA A 177 16.23 -22.01 -2.83
N GLY A 178 15.60 -22.71 -1.87
CA GLY A 178 15.71 -24.15 -1.71
C GLY A 178 15.09 -24.94 -2.87
N GLU A 179 13.95 -24.48 -3.39
CA GLU A 179 13.29 -25.07 -4.56
C GLU A 179 14.10 -24.91 -5.86
N HIS A 180 14.91 -23.86 -5.97
CA HIS A 180 15.79 -23.61 -7.12
C HIS A 180 17.19 -24.27 -7.02
N THR A 181 17.51 -24.97 -5.93
CA THR A 181 18.73 -25.78 -5.81
C THR A 181 18.54 -27.23 -6.24
N CYS A 182 18.18 -27.50 -7.51
CA CYS A 182 18.42 -28.78 -8.19
C CYS A 182 18.07 -28.72 -9.69
N ALA A 183 19.06 -28.34 -10.52
CA ALA A 183 19.22 -28.82 -11.89
C ALA A 183 20.63 -28.44 -12.37
N ALA A 184 21.63 -29.23 -11.97
CA ALA A 184 22.95 -29.28 -12.58
C ALA A 184 23.21 -30.72 -13.04
#